data_AF-F3LCD6-F1
#
_entry.id   AF-F3LCD6-F1
#
_cell.length_a   1.000
_cell.length_b   1.000
_cell.length_c   1.000
_cell.angle_alpha   90.00
_cell.angle_beta   90.00
_cell.angle_gamma   90.00
#
_symmetry.space_group_name_H-M   'P 1'
#
loop_
_entity.id
_entity.type
_entity.pdbx_description
1 polymer ?
#
loop_
_entity_poly.entity_id
_entity_poly.type
_entity_poly.pdbx_seq_one_letter_code
_entity_poly.pdbx_strand_id
1 'polypeptide(L)' 'MGGIMLESFLIAGRQDIAPLSELVYGQSITDACISLNETEVLLQQLS' A
#
# COMPACT_ATOMS: atom_id res chain seq x y z
N MET A 1 -9.68 11.88 21.49
CA MET A 1 -9.04 10.72 20.84
C MET A 1 -8.96 11.03 19.35
N GLY A 2 -7.76 10.97 18.77
CA GLY A 2 -7.54 11.25 17.34
C GLY A 2 -7.60 9.97 16.51
N GLY A 3 -7.83 10.11 15.21
CA GLY A 3 -7.69 9.04 14.24
C GLY A 3 -6.34 9.13 13.52
N ILE A 4 -5.92 8.03 12.91
CA ILE A 4 -4.78 8.01 11.98
C ILE A 4 -5.25 7.48 10.61
N MET A 5 -4.46 7.78 9.58
CA MET A 5 -4.68 7.30 8.21
C MET A 5 -3.41 6.61 7.72
N LEU A 6 -3.58 5.49 7.00
CA LEU A 6 -2.49 4.71 6.42
C LEU A 6 -2.81 4.45 4.94
N GLU A 7 -1.83 4.67 4.05
CA GLU A 7 -1.91 4.25 2.65
C GLU A 7 -1.24 2.89 2.48
N SER A 8 -2.02 1.89 2.07
CA SER A 8 -1.54 0.52 1.90
C SER A 8 -2.04 -0.10 0.61
N PHE A 9 -1.29 -1.08 0.11
CA PHE A 9 -1.67 -1.86 -1.06
C PHE A 9 -1.08 -3.27 -0.96
N LEU A 10 -1.35 -4.14 -1.94
CA LEU A 10 -0.91 -5.54 -1.84
C LEU A 10 0.62 -5.66 -1.78
N ILE A 11 1.30 -4.91 -2.66
CA ILE A 11 2.75 -4.81 -2.78
C ILE A 11 3.18 -3.40 -2.37
N ALA A 12 4.24 -3.32 -1.58
CA ALA A 12 4.78 -2.05 -1.11
C ALA A 12 5.37 -1.17 -2.23
N GLY A 13 5.54 0.11 -1.92
CA GLY A 13 6.10 1.11 -2.81
C GLY A 13 5.09 1.66 -3.81
N ARG A 14 5.62 2.24 -4.89
CA ARG A 14 4.87 2.72 -6.06
C ARG A 14 5.56 2.27 -7.34
N GLN A 15 4.82 2.30 -8.43
CA GLN A 15 5.30 2.15 -9.79
C GLN A 15 4.86 3.36 -10.63
N ASP A 16 5.52 3.59 -11.76
CA ASP A 16 5.10 4.62 -12.71
C ASP A 16 3.94 4.11 -13.58
N ILE A 17 3.17 5.06 -14.13
CA ILE A 17 2.10 4.73 -15.07
C ILE A 17 2.71 4.13 -16.34
N ALA A 18 2.25 2.94 -16.70
CA ALA A 18 2.71 2.17 -17.86
C ALA A 18 1.54 1.38 -18.48
N PRO A 19 1.68 0.80 -19.68
CA PRO A 19 0.71 -0.14 -20.22
C PRO A 19 0.42 -1.29 -19.24
N LEU A 20 -0.81 -1.78 -19.23
CA LEU A 20 -1.26 -2.79 -18.25
C LEU A 20 -0.37 -4.05 -18.19
N SER A 21 0.21 -4.45 -19.33
CA SER A 21 1.11 -5.60 -19.43
C SER A 21 2.44 -5.43 -18.67
N GLU A 22 2.81 -4.20 -18.33
CA GLU A 22 4.05 -3.85 -17.65
C GLU A 22 3.82 -3.48 -16.18
N LEU A 23 2.56 -3.34 -15.77
CA LEU A 23 2.21 -3.02 -14.39
C LEU A 23 2.30 -4.25 -13.49
N VAL A 24 2.93 -4.07 -12.34
CA VAL A 24 2.90 -5.04 -11.24
C VAL A 24 1.53 -4.95 -10.59
N TYR A 25 0.77 -6.04 -10.68
CA TYR A 25 -0.54 -6.12 -10.03
C TYR A 25 -0.40 -5.90 -8.53
N GLY A 26 -1.21 -5.00 -7.98
CA GLY A 26 -1.21 -4.74 -6.55
C GLY A 26 -0.09 -3.82 -6.07
N GLN A 27 0.59 -3.05 -6.94
CA GLN A 27 1.48 -1.96 -6.56
C GLN A 27 0.89 -0.58 -6.97
N SER A 28 0.97 0.43 -6.10
CA SER A 28 0.34 1.74 -6.31
C SER A 28 0.95 2.48 -7.51
N ILE A 29 0.14 3.21 -8.30
CA ILE A 29 0.62 4.07 -9.40
C ILE A 29 0.68 5.57 -9.03
N THR A 30 0.29 5.90 -7.79
CA THR A 30 0.31 7.26 -7.25
C THR A 30 1.38 7.35 -6.16
N ASP A 31 0.99 7.38 -4.90
CA ASP A 31 1.87 7.48 -3.74
C ASP A 31 2.37 6.10 -3.31
N ALA A 32 3.52 6.07 -2.64
CA ALA A 32 4.11 4.83 -2.17
C ALA A 32 3.35 4.29 -0.95
N CYS A 33 2.90 3.05 -1.04
CA CYS A 33 2.13 2.38 0.01
C CYS A 33 2.98 1.37 0.78
N ILE A 34 2.58 1.03 2.02
CA ILE A 34 3.07 -0.19 2.70
C ILE A 34 2.37 -1.44 2.13
N SER A 35 2.98 -2.62 2.32
CA SER A 35 2.37 -3.88 1.90
C SER A 35 1.22 -4.32 2.81
N LEU A 36 0.36 -5.22 2.31
CA LEU A 36 -0.74 -5.79 3.09
C LEU A 36 -0.26 -6.50 4.36
N ASN A 37 0.89 -7.18 4.30
CA ASN A 37 1.48 -7.84 5.47
C ASN A 37 1.86 -6.83 6.56
N GLU A 38 2.50 -5.72 6.19
CA GLU A 38 2.80 -4.65 7.13
C GLU A 38 1.52 -4.01 7.69
N THR A 39 0.48 -3.84 6.86
CA THR A 39 -0.83 -3.34 7.29
C THR A 39 -1.45 -4.21 8.37
N GLU A 40 -1.45 -5.54 8.19
CA GLU A 40 -2.01 -6.48 9.18
C GLU A 40 -1.31 -6.33 10.54
N VAL A 41 0.01 -6.25 10.54
CA VAL A 41 0.81 -6.05 11.77
C VAL A 41 0.47 -4.70 12.43
N LEU A 42 0.39 -3.62 11.66
CA LEU A 42 0.10 -2.30 12.21
C LEU A 42 -1.32 -2.19 12.75
N LEU A 43 -2.32 -2.74 12.05
CA LEU A 43 -3.71 -2.74 12.53
C LEU A 43 -3.83 -3.49 13.86
N GLN A 44 -3.11 -4.60 14.05
CA GLN A 44 -3.06 -5.31 15.32
C GLN A 44 -2.44 -4.47 16.45
N GLN A 45 -1.44 -3.63 16.15
CA GLN A 45 -0.80 -2.76 17.14
C GLN A 45 -1.66 -1.55 17.53
N LEU A 46 -2.59 -1.15 16.65
CA LEU A 46 -3.47 0.01 16.82
C LEU A 46 -4.86 -0.36 17.36
N SER A 47 -5.11 -1.67 17.54
CA SER A 47 -6.31 -2.24 18.17
C SER A 47 -6.36 -1.91 19.66
#